data_AF-A0A7R9XYV3-F1
#
_entry.id   AF-A0A7R9XYV3-F1
#
_cell.length_a   1.000
_cell.length_b   1.000
_cell.length_c   1.000
_cell.angle_alpha   90.00
_cell.angle_beta   90.00
_cell.angle_gamma   90.00
#
_symmetry.space_group_name_H-M   'P 1'
#
loop_
_entity.id
_entity.type
_entity.pdbx_description
1 polymer ?
#
loop_
_entity_poly.entity_id
_entity_poly.type
_entity_poly.pdbx_seq_one_letter_code
_entity_poly.pdbx_strand_id
1 'polypeptide(L)'
;MDARKRVPDLSPSGIETDRHGSALGSTTATRVSSPRESLWAAAAGGPSCVVTLLSPTLCPKTFQPRDAADDAGAMRAAGAALRPALSVMASAGEGRSAVAIASLDAMSSADAPRLIARALPHALHALRETHEGDENALDDAEVEVVKAVERLLEASRRHPPLRARVLARLFVDFTPWLGGEIDGRVGVGARAMMRVIRASSNVAATLEGGVTLRKLCGTTRLLDAARRYLSLDLSGSDARIELERGDGDDLVEPSTHASNADVVATGGLRNPTMEDKVALVDELALAISTLVNGADGRRLADEATRLVHFLADAKDACLASRVLSLARRAAAAPNRARAETFTAAFLAAGGAEIVLALVRAAALGATT
;
A
#
# COMPACT_ATOMS: atom_id res chain seq x y z
N MET A 1 25.38 -4.02 46.16
CA MET A 1 25.39 -3.98 44.68
C MET A 1 25.88 -5.35 44.23
N ASP A 2 24.98 -6.30 43.99
CA ASP A 2 25.34 -7.58 43.36
C ASP A 2 24.85 -7.57 41.92
N ALA A 3 25.79 -7.43 41.00
CA ALA A 3 25.56 -7.56 39.58
C ALA A 3 25.21 -9.03 39.29
N ARG A 4 23.93 -9.33 39.09
CA ARG A 4 23.51 -10.60 38.50
C ARG A 4 24.18 -10.71 37.13
N LYS A 5 25.24 -11.52 37.04
CA LYS A 5 25.89 -11.88 35.77
C LYS A 5 24.88 -12.71 34.95
N ARG A 6 24.04 -12.04 34.17
CA ARG A 6 23.30 -12.68 33.08
C ARG A 6 24.29 -12.90 31.95
N VAL A 7 24.57 -14.15 31.62
CA VAL A 7 25.32 -14.52 30.42
C VAL A 7 24.28 -15.02 29.42
N PRO A 8 23.99 -14.27 28.34
CA PRO A 8 23.13 -14.75 27.28
C PRO A 8 23.83 -15.93 26.58
N ASP A 9 23.19 -17.09 26.55
CA ASP A 9 23.65 -18.23 25.76
C ASP A 9 23.21 -18.01 24.29
N LEU A 10 24.18 -17.95 23.37
CA LEU A 10 23.97 -17.73 21.93
C LEU A 10 23.75 -19.06 21.18
N SER A 11 23.47 -20.15 21.88
CA SER A 11 23.26 -21.46 21.25
C SER A 11 22.00 -21.47 20.36
N PRO A 12 22.08 -22.03 19.13
CA PRO A 12 20.96 -22.10 18.18
C PRO A 12 19.80 -23.00 18.63
N SER A 13 19.92 -23.64 19.79
CA SER A 13 18.88 -24.45 20.44
C SER A 13 17.79 -23.63 21.13
N GLY A 14 17.97 -22.32 21.25
CA GLY A 14 17.02 -21.40 21.88
C GLY A 14 16.85 -21.57 23.38
N ILE A 15 17.81 -22.21 24.05
CA ILE A 15 17.77 -22.46 25.50
C ILE A 15 18.47 -21.31 26.22
N GLU A 16 17.72 -20.48 26.93
CA GLU A 16 18.24 -19.48 27.85
C GLU A 16 18.34 -20.11 29.25
N THR A 17 19.54 -20.16 29.84
CA THR A 17 19.76 -20.72 31.18
C THR A 17 19.95 -19.60 32.20
N ASP A 18 18.97 -19.43 33.11
CA ASP A 18 19.11 -18.49 34.22
C ASP A 18 19.60 -19.22 35.48
N ARG A 19 20.84 -18.98 35.89
CA ARG A 19 21.41 -19.53 37.13
C ARG A 19 21.11 -18.59 38.28
N HIS A 20 20.06 -18.87 39.05
CA HIS A 20 19.82 -18.19 40.32
C HIS A 20 20.80 -18.74 41.36
N GLY A 21 21.86 -17.99 41.65
CA GLY A 21 22.75 -18.29 42.77
C GLY A 21 22.11 -17.85 44.08
N SER A 22 21.47 -18.77 44.82
CA SER A 22 21.59 -18.87 46.29
C SER A 22 20.83 -20.03 46.95
N ALA A 23 21.60 -20.77 47.76
CA ALA A 23 21.30 -21.40 49.05
C ALA A 23 20.29 -22.56 49.20
N LEU A 24 19.41 -22.87 48.24
CA LEU A 24 18.51 -24.04 48.35
C LEU A 24 18.39 -24.77 47.01
N GLY A 25 19.40 -25.59 46.68
CA GLY A 25 19.39 -26.46 45.50
C GLY A 25 19.50 -25.71 44.17
N SER A 26 20.46 -26.10 43.34
CA SER A 26 20.67 -25.55 42.00
C SER A 26 19.50 -25.89 41.07
N THR A 27 18.45 -25.08 41.07
CA THR A 27 17.40 -25.14 40.05
C THR A 27 17.84 -24.28 38.86
N THR A 28 18.44 -24.92 37.87
CA THR A 28 18.62 -24.30 36.55
C THR A 28 17.25 -24.18 35.90
N ALA A 29 16.72 -22.96 35.83
CA ALA A 29 15.57 -22.68 34.99
C ALA A 29 16.06 -22.58 33.54
N THR A 30 15.79 -23.61 32.74
CA THR A 30 15.94 -23.59 31.29
C THR A 30 14.68 -23.00 30.68
N ARG A 31 14.77 -21.82 30.07
CA ARG A 31 13.74 -21.35 29.15
C ARG A 31 14.09 -21.79 27.75
N VAL A 32 13.29 -22.67 27.18
CA VAL A 32 13.34 -22.95 25.74
C VAL A 32 12.51 -21.86 25.06
N SER A 33 13.19 -20.87 24.49
CA SER A 33 12.62 -19.99 23.48
C SER A 33 12.61 -20.72 22.14
N SER A 34 11.64 -20.41 21.27
CA SER A 34 11.70 -20.97 19.92
C SER A 34 12.97 -20.47 19.21
N PRO A 35 13.64 -21.26 18.36
CA PRO A 35 14.85 -20.82 17.64
C PRO A 35 14.66 -19.49 16.90
N ARG A 36 13.41 -19.26 16.47
CA ARG A 36 12.94 -18.04 15.83
C ARG A 36 12.95 -16.82 16.76
N GLU A 37 12.56 -16.99 18.02
CA GLU A 37 12.62 -15.93 19.04
C GLU A 37 14.07 -15.62 19.45
N SER A 38 14.94 -16.63 19.49
CA SER A 38 16.37 -16.46 19.81
C SER A 38 17.12 -15.70 18.72
N LEU A 39 16.76 -15.91 17.45
CA LEU A 39 17.36 -15.21 16.30
C LEU A 39 17.19 -13.68 16.40
N TRP A 40 16.01 -13.20 16.77
CA TRP A 40 15.73 -11.76 16.86
C TRP A 40 16.32 -11.11 18.09
N ALA A 41 16.43 -11.86 19.19
CA ALA A 41 17.08 -11.39 20.40
C ALA A 41 18.59 -11.15 20.20
N ALA A 42 19.23 -11.89 19.28
CA ALA A 42 20.66 -11.80 18.99
C ALA A 42 21.02 -10.74 17.92
N ALA A 43 20.09 -10.39 17.02
CA ALA A 43 20.36 -9.48 15.91
C ALA A 43 20.13 -8.00 16.30
N ALA A 44 21.16 -7.15 16.14
CA ALA A 44 21.01 -5.71 16.25
C ALA A 44 20.01 -5.19 15.19
N GLY A 45 18.84 -4.72 15.62
CA GLY A 45 17.75 -4.29 14.72
C GLY A 45 16.60 -5.29 14.57
N GLY A 46 16.66 -6.46 15.22
CA GLY A 46 15.56 -7.43 15.27
C GLY A 46 15.15 -7.93 13.87
N PRO A 47 13.85 -8.21 13.63
CA PRO A 47 13.36 -8.72 12.34
C PRO A 47 13.59 -7.78 11.14
N SER A 48 13.93 -6.52 11.36
CA SER A 48 14.17 -5.55 10.27
C SER A 48 15.40 -5.84 9.44
N CYS A 49 16.35 -6.63 9.96
CA CYS A 49 17.55 -7.01 9.19
C CYS A 49 17.20 -7.80 7.93
N VAL A 50 16.07 -8.51 7.92
CA VAL A 50 15.60 -9.29 6.78
C VAL A 50 15.25 -8.40 5.58
N VAL A 51 15.03 -7.08 5.78
CA VAL A 51 14.78 -6.13 4.69
C VAL A 51 15.98 -6.02 3.73
N THR A 52 17.20 -6.33 4.16
CA THR A 52 18.36 -6.36 3.24
C THR A 52 18.27 -7.50 2.22
N LEU A 53 17.45 -8.52 2.47
CA LEU A 53 17.18 -9.58 1.48
C LEU A 53 16.25 -9.11 0.36
N LEU A 54 15.49 -8.02 0.58
CA LEU A 54 14.56 -7.45 -0.40
C LEU A 54 15.27 -6.67 -1.51
N SER A 55 16.54 -6.30 -1.31
CA SER A 55 17.37 -5.80 -2.40
C SER A 55 18.84 -6.03 -2.07
N PRO A 56 19.58 -6.75 -2.92
CA PRO A 56 21.02 -6.97 -2.75
C PRO A 56 21.82 -5.67 -2.92
N THR A 57 21.19 -4.62 -3.42
CA THR A 57 21.81 -3.34 -3.70
C THR A 57 21.52 -2.28 -2.65
N LEU A 58 20.68 -2.54 -1.65
CA LEU A 58 20.46 -1.58 -0.57
C LEU A 58 21.74 -1.40 0.26
N CYS A 59 22.28 -0.19 0.26
CA CYS A 59 23.37 0.17 1.16
C CYS A 59 22.91 -0.06 2.62
N PRO A 60 23.61 -0.88 3.43
CA PRO A 60 23.20 -1.19 4.80
C PRO A 60 23.12 0.04 5.72
N LYS A 61 23.81 1.12 5.36
CA LYS A 61 23.90 2.36 6.15
C LYS A 61 22.88 3.42 5.72
N THR A 62 22.61 3.55 4.42
CA THR A 62 21.73 4.61 3.87
C THR A 62 20.37 4.07 3.43
N PHE A 63 20.23 2.74 3.31
CA PHE A 63 19.08 2.05 2.72
C PHE A 63 18.64 2.70 1.41
N GLN A 64 19.63 3.12 0.62
CA GLN A 64 19.46 3.56 -0.75
C GLN A 64 19.85 2.39 -1.66
N PRO A 65 19.10 2.15 -2.74
CA PRO A 65 19.51 1.22 -3.76
C PRO A 65 20.82 1.69 -4.40
N ARG A 66 21.75 0.76 -4.56
CA ARG A 66 22.96 0.89 -5.38
C ARG A 66 22.59 0.48 -6.80
N ASP A 67 23.25 1.07 -7.80
CA ASP A 67 23.00 0.74 -9.20
C ASP A 67 23.19 -0.76 -9.42
N ALA A 68 22.10 -1.44 -9.74
CA ALA A 68 21.96 -2.90 -9.76
C ALA A 68 22.09 -3.48 -11.16
N ALA A 69 22.91 -2.87 -12.03
CA ALA A 69 23.02 -3.31 -13.41
C ALA A 69 23.73 -4.68 -13.57
N ASP A 70 24.52 -5.12 -12.58
CA ASP A 70 25.52 -6.16 -12.83
C ASP A 70 25.27 -7.54 -12.17
N ASP A 71 24.19 -7.75 -11.40
CA ASP A 71 23.93 -9.05 -10.75
C ASP A 71 22.47 -9.52 -10.86
N ALA A 72 22.14 -10.08 -12.03
CA ALA A 72 20.84 -10.69 -12.32
C ALA A 72 20.49 -11.86 -11.40
N GLY A 73 21.48 -12.56 -10.84
CA GLY A 73 21.26 -13.65 -9.89
C GLY A 73 20.76 -13.13 -8.55
N ALA A 74 21.43 -12.11 -8.03
CA ALA A 74 21.04 -11.46 -6.78
C ALA A 74 19.67 -10.77 -6.89
N MET A 75 19.33 -10.19 -8.04
CA MET A 75 17.99 -9.61 -8.23
C MET A 75 16.89 -10.67 -8.21
N ARG A 76 17.03 -11.80 -8.92
CA ARG A 76 16.03 -12.89 -8.86
C ARG A 76 15.87 -13.43 -7.44
N ALA A 77 16.96 -13.57 -6.69
CA ALA A 77 16.91 -13.97 -5.29
C ALA A 77 16.11 -12.98 -4.42
N ALA A 78 16.22 -11.67 -4.69
CA ALA A 78 15.46 -10.63 -4.00
C ALA A 78 13.95 -10.74 -4.25
N GLY A 79 13.54 -10.98 -5.50
CA GLY A 79 12.15 -11.21 -5.86
C GLY A 79 11.58 -12.44 -5.14
N ALA A 80 12.31 -13.56 -5.16
CA ALA A 80 11.91 -14.79 -4.47
C ALA A 80 11.87 -14.64 -2.93
N ALA A 81 12.75 -13.81 -2.35
CA ALA A 81 12.81 -13.55 -0.92
C ALA A 81 11.74 -12.57 -0.43
N LEU A 82 11.07 -11.82 -1.32
CA LEU A 82 10.14 -10.75 -0.96
C LEU A 82 9.03 -11.18 0.00
N ARG A 83 8.23 -12.16 -0.42
CA ARG A 83 7.12 -12.69 0.38
C ARG A 83 7.60 -13.39 1.66
N PRO A 84 8.60 -14.30 1.62
CA PRO A 84 9.14 -14.92 2.84
C PRO A 84 9.65 -13.90 3.85
N ALA A 85 10.41 -12.89 3.42
CA ALA A 85 10.96 -11.86 4.29
C ALA A 85 9.87 -11.09 5.04
N LEU A 86 8.85 -10.61 4.31
CA LEU A 86 7.70 -9.92 4.91
C LEU A 86 6.90 -10.84 5.85
N SER A 87 6.73 -12.10 5.47
CA SER A 87 6.03 -13.08 6.30
C SER A 87 6.79 -13.38 7.60
N VAL A 88 8.12 -13.47 7.54
CA VAL A 88 8.98 -13.65 8.71
C VAL A 88 8.90 -12.45 9.65
N MET A 89 8.89 -11.23 9.12
CA MET A 89 8.70 -10.01 9.92
C MET A 89 7.31 -9.97 10.57
N ALA A 90 6.26 -10.24 9.79
CA ALA A 90 4.88 -10.26 10.28
C ALA A 90 4.73 -11.26 11.43
N SER A 91 5.17 -12.49 11.21
CA SER A 91 5.06 -13.55 12.20
C SER A 91 5.94 -13.30 13.43
N ALA A 92 6.94 -12.40 13.37
CA ALA A 92 7.81 -12.09 14.51
C ALA A 92 7.08 -11.15 15.50
N GLY A 93 6.14 -10.37 15.00
CA GLY A 93 5.24 -9.55 15.81
C GLY A 93 3.92 -10.24 16.17
N GLU A 94 3.67 -11.48 15.71
CA GLU A 94 2.45 -12.21 16.02
C GLU A 94 2.43 -12.69 17.48
N GLY A 95 1.29 -12.52 18.15
CA GLY A 95 1.06 -13.01 19.51
C GLY A 95 1.13 -11.94 20.60
N ARG A 96 1.36 -12.38 21.85
CA ARG A 96 1.45 -11.52 23.05
C ARG A 96 2.70 -11.79 23.89
N SER A 97 3.67 -12.50 23.32
CA SER A 97 4.95 -12.79 23.99
C SER A 97 5.74 -11.49 24.19
N ALA A 98 6.54 -11.43 25.26
CA ALA A 98 7.48 -10.33 25.47
C ALA A 98 8.45 -10.19 24.29
N VAL A 99 8.81 -11.30 23.64
CA VAL A 99 9.68 -11.30 22.46
C VAL A 99 9.00 -10.69 21.24
N ALA A 100 7.70 -10.93 21.06
CA ALA A 100 6.92 -10.34 19.97
C ALA A 100 6.80 -8.82 20.14
N ILE A 101 6.60 -8.35 21.37
CA ILE A 101 6.57 -6.91 21.68
C ILE A 101 7.94 -6.27 21.41
N ALA A 102 9.02 -6.88 21.91
CA ALA A 102 10.39 -6.40 21.65
C ALA A 102 10.73 -6.39 20.15
N SER A 103 10.23 -7.36 19.39
CA SER A 103 10.38 -7.42 17.93
C SER A 103 9.66 -6.26 17.23
N LEU A 104 8.45 -5.91 17.66
CA LEU A 104 7.71 -4.74 17.16
C LEU A 104 8.40 -3.42 17.54
N ASP A 105 8.94 -3.32 18.75
CA ASP A 105 9.71 -2.16 19.23
C ASP A 105 10.99 -1.97 18.41
N ALA A 106 11.71 -3.06 18.12
CA ALA A 106 12.90 -3.04 17.27
C ALA A 106 12.56 -2.59 15.84
N MET A 107 11.47 -3.13 15.26
CA MET A 107 11.00 -2.71 13.93
C MET A 107 10.58 -1.24 13.90
N SER A 108 9.95 -0.76 14.96
CA SER A 108 9.60 0.65 15.10
C SER A 108 10.84 1.54 15.24
N SER A 109 11.83 1.11 16.02
CA SER A 109 13.07 1.87 16.23
C SER A 109 13.91 1.97 14.96
N ALA A 110 13.95 0.91 14.15
CA ALA A 110 14.64 0.87 12.86
C ALA A 110 13.87 1.53 11.70
N ASP A 111 12.64 2.01 11.95
CA ASP A 111 11.71 2.49 10.91
C ASP A 111 11.53 1.48 9.76
N ALA A 112 11.34 0.21 10.11
CA ALA A 112 11.21 -0.89 9.16
C ALA A 112 10.20 -0.63 8.01
N PRO A 113 9.03 0.01 8.24
CA PRO A 113 8.09 0.31 7.16
C PRO A 113 8.67 1.24 6.09
N ARG A 114 9.55 2.18 6.46
CA ARG A 114 10.24 3.05 5.50
C ARG A 114 11.28 2.27 4.70
N LEU A 115 11.96 1.31 5.33
CA LEU A 115 12.93 0.45 4.65
C LEU A 115 12.23 -0.46 3.64
N ILE A 116 11.11 -1.08 4.04
CA ILE A 116 10.26 -1.85 3.13
C ILE A 116 9.80 -0.98 1.97
N ALA A 117 9.27 0.22 2.23
CA ALA A 117 8.78 1.12 1.18
C ALA A 117 9.84 1.51 0.13
N ARG A 118 11.12 1.52 0.50
CA ARG A 118 12.24 1.79 -0.41
C ARG A 118 12.72 0.55 -1.16
N ALA A 119 12.70 -0.61 -0.50
CA ALA A 119 13.12 -1.88 -1.06
C ALA A 119 12.07 -2.47 -2.03
N LEU A 120 10.79 -2.26 -1.71
CA LEU A 120 9.66 -2.90 -2.36
C LEU A 120 9.62 -2.70 -3.89
N PRO A 121 9.85 -1.49 -4.45
CA PRO A 121 9.87 -1.32 -5.90
C PRO A 121 10.89 -2.23 -6.61
N HIS A 122 12.10 -2.36 -6.05
CA HIS A 122 13.16 -3.20 -6.60
C HIS A 122 12.82 -4.68 -6.51
N ALA A 123 12.25 -5.09 -5.38
CA ALA A 123 11.85 -6.47 -5.14
C ALA A 123 10.69 -6.89 -6.04
N LEU A 124 9.74 -5.98 -6.30
CA LEU A 124 8.63 -6.19 -7.23
C LEU A 124 9.12 -6.26 -8.68
N HIS A 125 10.06 -5.40 -9.07
CA HIS A 125 10.71 -5.47 -10.37
C HIS A 125 11.40 -6.82 -10.57
N ALA A 126 12.20 -7.27 -9.59
CA ALA A 126 12.81 -8.60 -9.62
C ALA A 126 11.80 -9.75 -9.63
N LEU A 127 10.70 -9.63 -8.89
CA LEU A 127 9.64 -10.63 -8.88
C LEU A 127 9.04 -10.80 -10.29
N ARG A 128 8.85 -9.70 -11.02
CA ARG A 128 8.39 -9.73 -12.40
C ARG A 128 9.36 -10.45 -13.33
N GLU A 129 10.66 -10.14 -13.25
CA GLU A 129 11.69 -10.84 -14.04
C GLU A 129 11.71 -12.36 -13.79
N THR A 130 11.29 -12.81 -12.59
CA THR A 130 11.17 -14.25 -12.29
C THR A 130 9.91 -14.92 -12.82
N HIS A 131 8.89 -14.14 -13.20
CA HIS A 131 7.60 -14.62 -13.70
C HIS A 131 7.34 -14.15 -15.15
N GLU A 132 8.41 -13.82 -15.89
CA GLU A 132 8.30 -13.41 -17.29
C GLU A 132 7.57 -14.49 -18.10
N GLY A 133 6.46 -14.11 -18.76
CA GLY A 133 5.64 -15.01 -19.55
C GLY A 133 4.45 -15.66 -18.83
N ASP A 134 4.30 -15.51 -17.50
CA ASP A 134 3.12 -15.96 -16.75
C ASP A 134 2.53 -14.83 -15.87
N GLU A 135 1.70 -14.02 -16.53
CA GLU A 135 1.01 -12.87 -15.92
C GLU A 135 0.05 -13.26 -14.79
N ASN A 136 -0.53 -14.48 -14.83
CA ASN A 136 -1.42 -14.96 -13.77
C ASN A 136 -0.63 -15.37 -12.52
N ALA A 137 0.49 -16.08 -12.70
CA ALA A 137 1.38 -16.41 -11.59
C ALA A 137 2.00 -15.16 -10.96
N LEU A 138 2.34 -14.15 -11.76
CA LEU A 138 2.79 -12.86 -11.27
C LEU A 138 1.73 -12.16 -10.41
N ASP A 139 0.48 -12.08 -10.90
CA ASP A 139 -0.64 -11.49 -10.14
C ASP A 139 -0.84 -12.19 -8.79
N ASP A 140 -0.84 -13.52 -8.78
CA ASP A 140 -0.99 -14.30 -7.56
C ASP A 140 0.20 -14.09 -6.61
N ALA A 141 1.41 -13.98 -7.13
CA ALA A 141 2.60 -13.67 -6.35
C ALA A 141 2.54 -12.26 -5.72
N GLU A 142 2.15 -11.24 -6.48
CA GLU A 142 1.96 -9.86 -5.99
C GLU A 142 0.86 -9.79 -4.92
N VAL A 143 -0.25 -10.50 -5.12
CA VAL A 143 -1.32 -10.60 -4.11
C VAL A 143 -0.80 -11.25 -2.82
N GLU A 144 0.04 -12.27 -2.91
CA GLU A 144 0.67 -12.89 -1.73
C GLU A 144 1.66 -11.95 -1.02
N VAL A 145 2.34 -11.07 -1.74
CA VAL A 145 3.15 -9.99 -1.14
C VAL A 145 2.26 -9.03 -0.35
N VAL A 146 1.15 -8.57 -0.93
CA VAL A 146 0.20 -7.70 -0.22
C VAL A 146 -0.37 -8.40 1.03
N LYS A 147 -0.71 -9.69 0.95
CA LYS A 147 -1.15 -10.49 2.11
C LYS A 147 -0.09 -10.55 3.21
N ALA A 148 1.20 -10.65 2.86
CA ALA A 148 2.27 -10.63 3.85
C ALA A 148 2.37 -9.26 4.55
N VAL A 149 2.18 -8.15 3.81
CA VAL A 149 2.11 -6.80 4.39
C VAL A 149 0.86 -6.61 5.24
N GLU A 150 -0.30 -7.16 4.84
CA GLU A 150 -1.52 -7.17 5.66
C GLU A 150 -1.31 -7.92 6.99
N ARG A 151 -0.61 -9.06 6.97
CA ARG A 151 -0.25 -9.79 8.19
C ARG A 151 0.64 -8.94 9.09
N LEU A 152 1.60 -8.20 8.54
CA LEU A 152 2.44 -7.26 9.32
C LEU A 152 1.58 -6.13 9.93
N LEU A 153 0.62 -5.61 9.16
CA LEU A 153 -0.31 -4.61 9.65
C LEU A 153 -1.15 -5.14 10.83
N GLU A 154 -1.64 -6.37 10.74
CA GLU A 154 -2.40 -7.00 11.84
C GLU A 154 -1.51 -7.35 13.04
N ALA A 155 -0.29 -7.83 12.82
CA ALA A 155 0.69 -8.06 13.89
C ALA A 155 0.99 -6.75 14.66
N SER A 156 1.05 -5.62 13.95
CA SER A 156 1.25 -4.30 14.56
C SER A 156 0.01 -3.71 15.24
N ARG A 157 -1.14 -4.40 15.25
CA ARG A 157 -2.42 -3.85 15.74
C ARG A 157 -2.36 -3.23 17.13
N ARG A 158 -1.66 -3.87 18.07
CA ARG A 158 -1.50 -3.40 19.45
C ARG A 158 -0.29 -2.49 19.66
N HIS A 159 0.42 -2.12 18.60
CA HIS A 159 1.62 -1.32 18.64
C HIS A 159 1.41 -0.04 17.80
N PRO A 160 0.78 1.01 18.36
CA PRO A 160 0.35 2.21 17.63
C PRO A 160 1.44 2.91 16.79
N PRO A 161 2.70 3.08 17.26
CA PRO A 161 3.68 3.81 16.47
C PRO A 161 4.11 3.05 15.21
N LEU A 162 4.32 1.74 15.31
CA LEU A 162 4.62 0.91 14.13
C LEU A 162 3.43 0.84 13.18
N ARG A 163 2.21 0.61 13.71
CA ARG A 163 1.00 0.54 12.88
C ARG A 163 0.78 1.81 12.07
N ALA A 164 0.93 2.98 12.70
CA ALA A 164 0.81 4.26 12.01
C ALA A 164 1.83 4.42 10.88
N ARG A 165 3.07 3.96 11.08
CA ARG A 165 4.12 4.00 10.05
C ARG A 165 3.86 3.01 8.91
N VAL A 166 3.40 1.79 9.21
CA VAL A 166 2.97 0.80 8.20
C VAL A 166 1.86 1.39 7.33
N LEU A 167 0.82 1.95 7.94
CA LEU A 167 -0.27 2.60 7.22
C LEU A 167 0.22 3.76 6.35
N ALA A 168 1.00 4.67 6.94
CA ALA A 168 1.48 5.86 6.26
C ALA A 168 2.37 5.57 5.06
N ARG A 169 3.21 4.52 5.14
CA ARG A 169 4.23 4.22 4.13
C ARG A 169 3.80 3.18 3.10
N LEU A 170 2.91 2.25 3.47
CA LEU A 170 2.59 1.08 2.63
C LEU A 170 1.10 1.00 2.22
N PHE A 171 0.19 1.74 2.85
CA PHE A 171 -1.25 1.63 2.51
C PHE A 171 -1.87 2.95 2.06
N VAL A 172 -1.34 4.06 2.57
CA VAL A 172 -1.83 5.41 2.25
C VAL A 172 -0.94 6.10 1.20
N ASP A 173 0.33 5.71 1.14
CA ASP A 173 1.25 6.11 0.08
C ASP A 173 1.34 4.95 -0.91
N PHE A 174 0.77 5.11 -2.11
CA PHE A 174 0.85 4.08 -3.15
C PHE A 174 2.20 4.07 -3.87
N THR A 175 3.08 5.04 -3.62
CA THR A 175 4.38 5.16 -4.30
C THR A 175 5.19 3.86 -4.29
N PRO A 176 5.28 3.09 -3.19
CA PRO A 176 6.04 1.83 -3.18
C PRO A 176 5.47 0.73 -4.08
N TRP A 177 4.18 0.79 -4.37
CA TRP A 177 3.46 -0.15 -5.23
C TRP A 177 3.41 0.29 -6.69
N LEU A 178 3.82 1.53 -6.97
CA LEU A 178 3.81 2.17 -8.28
C LEU A 178 5.13 2.01 -9.06
N GLY A 179 6.11 1.27 -8.52
CA GLY A 179 7.39 1.01 -9.20
C GLY A 179 8.50 2.06 -8.98
N GLY A 180 8.22 3.16 -8.26
CA GLY A 180 9.23 4.19 -7.96
C GLY A 180 9.73 4.97 -9.20
N GLU A 181 10.79 5.76 -9.02
CA GLU A 181 11.40 6.62 -10.07
C GLU A 181 12.26 5.82 -11.08
N ILE A 182 12.30 4.50 -10.94
CA ILE A 182 13.12 3.62 -11.78
C ILE A 182 12.33 3.36 -13.06
N ASP A 183 12.66 4.12 -14.10
CA ASP A 183 12.29 3.90 -15.50
C ASP A 183 10.80 3.73 -15.82
N GLY A 184 9.91 4.42 -15.10
CA GLY A 184 8.53 4.67 -15.55
C GLY A 184 7.71 3.42 -15.89
N ARG A 185 8.14 2.24 -15.42
CA ARG A 185 7.56 0.96 -15.79
C ARG A 185 7.29 0.16 -14.52
N VAL A 186 5.99 0.03 -14.27
CA VAL A 186 5.33 -1.11 -13.61
C VAL A 186 5.10 -0.96 -12.12
N GLY A 187 3.89 -0.50 -11.81
CA GLY A 187 3.25 -0.80 -10.53
C GLY A 187 2.67 -2.21 -10.52
N VAL A 188 2.27 -2.66 -9.33
CA VAL A 188 1.60 -3.96 -9.15
C VAL A 188 0.29 -4.03 -9.94
N GLY A 189 -0.13 -5.25 -10.27
CA GLY A 189 -1.39 -5.53 -10.94
C GLY A 189 -2.62 -5.05 -10.15
N ALA A 190 -3.73 -4.86 -10.86
CA ALA A 190 -4.98 -4.34 -10.31
C ALA A 190 -5.49 -5.15 -9.11
N ARG A 191 -5.33 -6.49 -9.13
CA ARG A 191 -5.76 -7.38 -8.04
C ARG A 191 -4.99 -7.09 -6.74
N ALA A 192 -3.68 -6.90 -6.82
CA ALA A 192 -2.85 -6.55 -5.68
C ALA A 192 -3.18 -5.14 -5.18
N MET A 193 -3.33 -4.17 -6.08
CA MET A 193 -3.67 -2.79 -5.73
C MET A 193 -5.04 -2.67 -5.05
N MET A 194 -6.06 -3.37 -5.57
CA MET A 194 -7.40 -3.41 -4.99
C MET A 194 -7.37 -3.94 -3.56
N ARG A 195 -6.47 -4.89 -3.29
CA ARG A 195 -6.26 -5.42 -1.94
C ARG A 195 -5.62 -4.39 -1.00
N VAL A 196 -4.64 -3.60 -1.47
CA VAL A 196 -4.06 -2.47 -0.70
C VAL A 196 -5.15 -1.45 -0.32
N ILE A 197 -6.04 -1.11 -1.25
CA ILE A 197 -7.15 -0.18 -1.01
C ILE A 197 -8.15 -0.78 -0.01
N ARG A 198 -8.55 -2.04 -0.19
CA ARG A 198 -9.45 -2.75 0.74
C ARG A 198 -8.89 -2.84 2.15
N ALA A 199 -7.60 -3.10 2.30
CA ALA A 199 -6.94 -3.10 3.60
C ALA A 199 -7.04 -1.72 4.26
N SER A 200 -6.85 -0.63 3.50
CA SER A 200 -7.03 0.74 3.98
C SER A 200 -8.48 1.02 4.41
N SER A 201 -9.47 0.56 3.63
CA SER A 201 -10.89 0.65 3.96
C SER A 201 -11.25 -0.10 5.24
N ASN A 202 -10.74 -1.33 5.40
CA ASN A 202 -10.95 -2.15 6.59
C ASN A 202 -10.37 -1.48 7.84
N VAL A 203 -9.19 -0.88 7.73
CA VAL A 203 -8.58 -0.13 8.84
C VAL A 203 -9.39 1.12 9.15
N ALA A 204 -9.86 1.85 8.14
CA ALA A 204 -10.71 3.03 8.31
C ALA A 204 -12.03 2.74 9.02
N ALA A 205 -12.59 1.54 8.80
CA ALA A 205 -13.82 1.08 9.46
C ALA A 205 -13.63 0.83 10.98
N THR A 206 -12.41 0.56 11.45
CA THR A 206 -12.13 0.44 12.88
C THR A 206 -12.00 1.80 13.54
N LEU A 207 -12.45 1.95 14.79
CA LEU A 207 -12.37 3.23 15.52
C LEU A 207 -10.93 3.75 15.62
N GLU A 208 -10.00 2.92 16.12
CA GLU A 208 -8.59 3.28 16.30
C GLU A 208 -7.87 3.51 14.97
N GLY A 209 -8.13 2.66 13.97
CA GLY A 209 -7.56 2.78 12.63
C GLY A 209 -8.04 4.02 11.90
N GLY A 210 -9.34 4.31 11.94
CA GLY A 210 -9.90 5.53 11.37
C GLY A 210 -9.34 6.81 12.02
N VAL A 211 -9.18 6.82 13.34
CA VAL A 211 -8.53 7.96 14.04
C VAL A 211 -7.08 8.12 13.57
N THR A 212 -6.35 7.01 13.43
CA THR A 212 -4.96 7.03 12.97
C THR A 212 -4.84 7.53 11.53
N LEU A 213 -5.67 7.02 10.62
CA LEU A 213 -5.70 7.45 9.22
C LEU A 213 -6.07 8.93 9.07
N ARG A 214 -7.03 9.44 9.86
CA ARG A 214 -7.36 10.88 9.86
C ARG A 214 -6.18 11.74 10.34
N LYS A 215 -5.44 11.30 11.37
CA LYS A 215 -4.20 11.99 11.82
C LYS A 215 -3.12 12.02 10.74
N LEU A 216 -3.10 11.03 9.85
CA LEU A 216 -2.16 10.94 8.73
C LEU A 216 -2.62 11.69 7.48
N CYS A 217 -3.75 12.41 7.54
CA CYS A 217 -4.41 12.98 6.35
C CYS A 217 -4.69 11.90 5.29
N GLY A 218 -5.25 10.77 5.74
CA GLY A 218 -5.48 9.58 4.90
C GLY A 218 -6.35 9.87 3.68
N THR A 219 -7.37 10.71 3.81
CA THR A 219 -8.25 11.10 2.70
C THR A 219 -7.49 11.80 1.58
N THR A 220 -6.74 12.86 1.87
CA THR A 220 -5.92 13.57 0.86
C THR A 220 -4.87 12.67 0.25
N ARG A 221 -4.17 11.89 1.07
CA ARG A 221 -3.09 11.04 0.56
C ARG A 221 -3.63 9.90 -0.32
N LEU A 222 -4.75 9.29 0.06
CA LEU A 222 -5.43 8.27 -0.77
C LEU A 222 -5.92 8.87 -2.09
N LEU A 223 -6.48 10.07 -2.06
CA LEU A 223 -6.90 10.80 -3.27
C LEU A 223 -5.71 11.17 -4.17
N ASP A 224 -4.63 11.70 -3.60
CA ASP A 224 -3.40 12.05 -4.34
C ASP A 224 -2.70 10.82 -4.92
N ALA A 225 -2.70 9.72 -4.16
CA ALA A 225 -2.10 8.47 -4.57
C ALA A 225 -2.95 7.80 -5.66
N ALA A 226 -4.28 7.82 -5.54
CA ALA A 226 -5.19 7.35 -6.58
C ALA A 226 -5.10 8.20 -7.85
N ARG A 227 -5.00 9.53 -7.72
CA ARG A 227 -4.75 10.43 -8.84
C ARG A 227 -3.47 10.02 -9.55
N ARG A 228 -2.37 9.78 -8.83
CA ARG A 228 -1.11 9.30 -9.42
C ARG A 228 -1.29 7.96 -10.13
N TYR A 229 -1.90 6.98 -9.47
CA TYR A 229 -2.13 5.65 -10.03
C TYR A 229 -2.98 5.68 -11.32
N LEU A 230 -4.07 6.46 -11.33
CA LEU A 230 -4.99 6.54 -12.47
C LEU A 230 -4.51 7.50 -13.57
N SER A 231 -3.69 8.51 -13.24
CA SER A 231 -3.15 9.46 -14.22
C SER A 231 -1.93 8.94 -14.98
N LEU A 232 -1.21 7.93 -14.45
CA LEU A 232 -0.02 7.36 -15.10
C LEU A 232 -0.34 6.74 -16.49
N ASP A 233 -1.62 6.53 -16.82
CA ASP A 233 -2.07 5.97 -18.09
C ASP A 233 -2.43 7.02 -19.16
N LEU A 234 -2.48 8.33 -18.86
CA LEU A 234 -2.96 9.34 -19.83
C LEU A 234 -1.83 10.03 -20.61
N SER A 235 -0.56 9.71 -20.32
CA SER A 235 0.60 10.23 -21.05
C SER A 235 1.08 9.30 -22.18
N GLY A 236 0.56 8.08 -22.26
CA GLY A 236 0.76 7.18 -23.40
C GLY A 236 -0.47 7.25 -24.30
N SER A 237 -0.28 7.69 -25.55
CA SER A 237 -1.29 7.74 -26.62
C SER A 237 -2.22 6.53 -26.64
N ASP A 238 -3.54 6.74 -26.52
CA ASP A 238 -4.62 6.09 -27.30
C ASP A 238 -6.01 6.21 -26.64
N ALA A 239 -6.55 7.42 -26.65
CA ALA A 239 -7.98 7.63 -26.50
C ALA A 239 -8.48 8.73 -27.45
N ARG A 240 -8.10 8.64 -28.73
CA ARG A 240 -9.00 9.14 -29.79
C ARG A 240 -10.05 8.06 -29.95
N ILE A 241 -11.16 8.24 -29.25
CA ILE A 241 -12.42 7.64 -29.67
C ILE A 241 -12.68 8.24 -31.06
N GLU A 242 -12.34 7.49 -32.11
CA GLU A 242 -12.85 7.74 -33.44
C GLU A 242 -14.37 7.53 -33.36
N LEU A 243 -15.08 8.63 -33.13
CA LEU A 243 -16.45 8.75 -33.57
C LEU A 243 -16.41 8.64 -35.09
N GLU A 244 -16.69 7.44 -35.59
CA GLU A 244 -16.93 7.17 -37.00
C GLU A 244 -17.92 8.21 -37.54
N ARG A 245 -17.39 9.21 -38.23
CA ARG A 245 -18.15 9.94 -39.23
C ARG A 245 -18.27 8.99 -40.41
N GLY A 246 -19.41 8.31 -40.49
CA GLY A 246 -19.82 7.61 -41.69
C GLY A 246 -19.81 8.60 -42.86
N ASP A 247 -18.92 8.33 -43.80
CA ASP A 247 -19.01 8.79 -45.18
C ASP A 247 -18.73 7.56 -46.07
N GLY A 248 -19.46 7.48 -47.17
CA GLY A 248 -19.90 6.22 -47.76
C GLY A 248 -18.90 5.44 -48.62
N ASP A 249 -19.41 4.31 -49.10
CA ASP A 249 -18.96 3.48 -50.24
C ASP A 249 -17.66 2.67 -50.06
N ASP A 250 -17.78 1.37 -49.76
CA ASP A 250 -17.68 0.32 -50.79
C ASP A 250 -17.73 -1.11 -50.18
N LEU A 251 -18.33 -2.01 -50.96
CA LEU A 251 -18.68 -3.39 -50.63
C LEU A 251 -17.48 -4.36 -50.57
N VAL A 252 -17.23 -5.04 -49.45
CA VAL A 252 -16.52 -6.35 -49.43
C VAL A 252 -17.03 -7.25 -48.28
N GLU A 253 -17.43 -8.48 -48.62
CA GLU A 253 -17.93 -9.55 -47.72
C GLU A 253 -16.88 -10.12 -46.74
N PRO A 254 -17.30 -10.76 -45.62
CA PRO A 254 -16.38 -11.24 -44.59
C PRO A 254 -15.86 -12.65 -44.94
N SER A 255 -14.55 -12.79 -45.11
CA SER A 255 -13.90 -14.11 -45.12
C SER A 255 -13.12 -14.33 -43.82
N THR A 256 -13.54 -15.37 -43.13
CA THR A 256 -12.88 -16.05 -42.02
C THR A 256 -11.44 -16.42 -42.37
N HIS A 257 -10.45 -15.81 -41.72
CA HIS A 257 -9.15 -16.39 -41.35
C HIS A 257 -8.39 -15.40 -40.44
N ALA A 258 -8.62 -15.46 -39.13
CA ALA A 258 -7.76 -14.80 -38.16
C ALA A 258 -6.60 -15.74 -37.80
N SER A 259 -5.52 -15.68 -38.58
CA SER A 259 -4.22 -16.22 -38.17
C SER A 259 -3.47 -15.19 -37.33
N ASN A 260 -2.94 -15.66 -36.20
CA ASN A 260 -1.99 -14.99 -35.32
C ASN A 260 -1.04 -14.03 -36.06
N ALA A 261 -1.02 -12.78 -35.62
CA ALA A 261 0.09 -11.85 -35.83
C ALA A 261 0.43 -11.19 -34.49
N ASP A 262 1.53 -11.67 -33.93
CA ASP A 262 2.44 -11.04 -32.96
C ASP A 262 2.04 -9.67 -32.41
N VAL A 263 1.49 -9.67 -31.20
CA VAL A 263 1.75 -8.58 -30.26
C VAL A 263 3.05 -8.94 -29.54
N VAL A 264 4.17 -8.48 -30.10
CA VAL A 264 5.45 -8.46 -29.38
C VAL A 264 5.25 -7.55 -28.17
N ALA A 265 5.00 -8.16 -27.02
CA ALA A 265 4.84 -7.52 -25.73
C ALA A 265 6.20 -6.99 -25.25
N THR A 266 6.66 -5.88 -25.82
CA THR A 266 7.75 -5.09 -25.25
C THR A 266 7.26 -4.41 -23.97
N GLY A 267 7.33 -5.15 -22.84
CA GLY A 267 7.43 -4.66 -21.45
C GLY A 267 6.79 -3.32 -21.11
N GLY A 268 5.56 -3.06 -21.56
CA GLY A 268 4.75 -1.90 -21.23
C GLY A 268 3.98 -2.16 -19.94
N LEU A 269 3.59 -1.08 -19.27
CA LEU A 269 2.74 -1.03 -18.08
C LEU A 269 1.60 -2.06 -18.18
N ARG A 270 1.38 -2.92 -17.16
CA ARG A 270 0.14 -3.71 -17.08
C ARG A 270 -1.00 -2.73 -16.82
N ASN A 271 -1.55 -2.17 -17.89
CA ASN A 271 -2.64 -1.23 -17.78
C ASN A 271 -3.84 -1.97 -17.20
N PRO A 272 -4.37 -1.53 -16.04
CA PRO A 272 -5.59 -2.10 -15.51
C PRO A 272 -6.70 -1.93 -16.55
N THR A 273 -7.55 -2.96 -16.71
CA THR A 273 -8.70 -2.85 -17.61
C THR A 273 -9.61 -1.71 -17.16
N MET A 274 -10.45 -1.20 -18.05
CA MET A 274 -11.40 -0.15 -17.65
C MET A 274 -12.32 -0.61 -16.52
N GLU A 275 -12.70 -1.89 -16.51
CA GLU A 275 -13.48 -2.50 -15.42
C GLU A 275 -12.70 -2.49 -14.09
N ASP A 276 -11.41 -2.88 -14.12
CA ASP A 276 -10.55 -2.83 -12.95
C ASP A 276 -10.39 -1.40 -12.39
N LYS A 277 -10.26 -0.41 -13.28
CA LYS A 277 -10.17 1.01 -12.90
C LYS A 277 -11.42 1.45 -12.17
N VAL A 278 -12.61 1.13 -12.70
CA VAL A 278 -13.89 1.48 -12.05
C VAL A 278 -14.00 0.78 -10.68
N ALA A 279 -13.64 -0.51 -10.60
CA ALA A 279 -13.66 -1.25 -9.35
C ALA A 279 -12.69 -0.66 -8.30
N LEU A 280 -11.49 -0.24 -8.72
CA LEU A 280 -10.51 0.42 -7.87
C LEU A 280 -11.04 1.78 -7.35
N VAL A 281 -11.66 2.57 -8.21
CA VAL A 281 -12.27 3.85 -7.83
C VAL A 281 -13.42 3.63 -6.84
N ASP A 282 -14.23 2.58 -7.02
CA ASP A 282 -15.34 2.25 -6.12
C ASP A 282 -14.85 1.86 -4.71
N GLU A 283 -13.82 1.04 -4.63
CA GLU A 283 -13.17 0.67 -3.36
C GLU A 283 -12.51 1.88 -2.69
N LEU A 284 -11.88 2.77 -3.47
CA LEU A 284 -11.30 4.00 -2.96
C LEU A 284 -12.38 4.93 -2.40
N ALA A 285 -13.48 5.11 -3.14
CA ALA A 285 -14.61 5.92 -2.70
C ALA A 285 -15.24 5.33 -1.42
N LEU A 286 -15.27 4.01 -1.27
CA LEU A 286 -15.68 3.36 -0.04
C LEU A 286 -14.73 3.70 1.12
N ALA A 287 -13.41 3.57 0.93
CA ALA A 287 -12.41 3.88 1.95
C ALA A 287 -12.46 5.36 2.40
N ILE A 288 -12.64 6.29 1.46
CA ILE A 288 -12.78 7.71 1.79
C ILE A 288 -14.11 7.95 2.51
N SER A 289 -15.19 7.30 2.08
CA SER A 289 -16.51 7.48 2.69
C SER A 289 -16.50 7.01 4.15
N THR A 290 -15.83 5.91 4.47
CA THR A 290 -15.70 5.43 5.85
C THR A 290 -14.88 6.39 6.71
N LEU A 291 -13.80 6.97 6.17
CA LEU A 291 -13.00 7.98 6.86
C LEU A 291 -13.78 9.26 7.16
N VAL A 292 -14.51 9.78 6.16
CA VAL A 292 -15.36 10.97 6.29
C VAL A 292 -16.46 10.71 7.30
N ASN A 293 -17.15 9.57 7.21
CA ASN A 293 -18.24 9.19 8.13
C ASN A 293 -17.77 9.05 9.58
N GLY A 294 -16.53 8.61 9.82
CA GLY A 294 -15.95 8.54 11.15
C GLY A 294 -15.37 9.84 11.70
N ALA A 295 -15.45 10.96 10.98
CA ALA A 295 -14.91 12.26 11.42
C ALA A 295 -15.90 13.05 12.29
N ASP A 296 -15.42 13.67 13.38
CA ASP A 296 -16.21 14.57 14.24
C ASP A 296 -16.28 16.00 13.64
N GLY A 297 -17.18 16.85 14.15
CA GLY A 297 -17.54 18.16 13.55
C GLY A 297 -16.40 18.98 12.93
N ARG A 298 -15.34 19.30 13.68
CA ARG A 298 -14.19 20.07 13.14
C ARG A 298 -13.47 19.31 12.02
N ARG A 299 -13.22 18.02 12.21
CA ARG A 299 -12.54 17.18 11.21
C ARG A 299 -13.40 17.00 9.98
N LEU A 300 -14.72 16.95 10.14
CA LEU A 300 -15.65 16.86 9.03
C LEU A 300 -15.58 18.09 8.12
N ALA A 301 -15.41 19.28 8.69
CA ALA A 301 -15.18 20.50 7.92
C ALA A 301 -13.84 20.48 7.17
N ASP A 302 -12.77 19.99 7.81
CA ASP A 302 -11.47 19.78 7.16
C ASP A 302 -11.60 18.78 5.99
N GLU A 303 -12.34 17.68 6.19
CA GLU A 303 -12.59 16.70 5.13
C GLU A 303 -13.40 17.28 3.97
N ALA A 304 -14.43 18.08 4.24
CA ALA A 304 -15.19 18.77 3.19
C ALA A 304 -14.29 19.67 2.33
N THR A 305 -13.41 20.45 2.98
CA THR A 305 -12.45 21.33 2.30
C THR A 305 -11.49 20.53 1.42
N ARG A 306 -10.98 19.39 1.92
CA ARG A 306 -10.08 18.51 1.16
C ARG A 306 -10.75 17.92 -0.07
N LEU A 307 -12.01 17.51 0.02
CA LEU A 307 -12.78 17.01 -1.13
C LEU A 307 -12.96 18.12 -2.18
N VAL A 308 -13.24 19.35 -1.76
CA VAL A 308 -13.37 20.49 -2.69
C VAL A 308 -12.05 20.79 -3.40
N HIS A 309 -10.93 20.86 -2.67
CA HIS A 309 -9.61 21.06 -3.29
C HIS A 309 -9.27 19.93 -4.27
N PHE A 310 -9.57 18.69 -3.92
CA PHE A 310 -9.37 17.57 -4.84
C PHE A 310 -10.20 17.72 -6.13
N LEU A 311 -11.48 18.09 -6.00
CA LEU A 311 -12.38 18.27 -7.13
C LEU A 311 -11.94 19.43 -8.05
N ALA A 312 -11.36 20.49 -7.47
CA ALA A 312 -10.82 21.61 -8.24
C ALA A 312 -9.62 21.19 -9.12
N ASP A 313 -8.81 20.24 -8.64
CA ASP A 313 -7.61 19.74 -9.32
C ASP A 313 -7.84 18.42 -10.08
N ALA A 314 -9.07 17.93 -10.13
CA ALA A 314 -9.39 16.63 -10.70
C ALA A 314 -9.35 16.67 -12.24
N LYS A 315 -8.44 15.88 -12.83
CA LYS A 315 -8.36 15.68 -14.29
C LYS A 315 -9.17 14.47 -14.75
N ASP A 316 -9.30 13.46 -13.89
CA ASP A 316 -10.04 12.24 -14.20
C ASP A 316 -11.54 12.41 -13.87
N ALA A 317 -12.37 12.37 -14.91
CA ALA A 317 -13.82 12.53 -14.79
C ALA A 317 -14.51 11.41 -13.98
N CYS A 318 -13.99 10.18 -14.03
CA CYS A 318 -14.52 9.03 -13.30
C CYS A 318 -14.31 9.22 -11.79
N LEU A 319 -13.08 9.54 -11.40
CA LEU A 319 -12.72 9.81 -10.01
C LEU A 319 -13.45 11.05 -9.47
N ALA A 320 -13.53 12.13 -10.26
CA ALA A 320 -14.31 13.33 -9.90
C ALA A 320 -15.78 13.01 -9.65
N SER A 321 -16.43 12.25 -10.53
CA SER A 321 -17.83 11.83 -10.39
C SER A 321 -18.08 11.01 -9.10
N ARG A 322 -17.15 10.12 -8.76
CA ARG A 322 -17.24 9.30 -7.54
C ARG A 322 -17.00 10.12 -6.26
N VAL A 323 -16.09 11.07 -6.28
CA VAL A 323 -15.89 12.02 -5.18
C VAL A 323 -17.10 12.94 -5.00
N LEU A 324 -17.71 13.43 -6.09
CA LEU A 324 -18.97 14.17 -6.04
C LEU A 324 -20.11 13.34 -5.45
N SER A 325 -20.23 12.07 -5.85
CA SER A 325 -21.21 11.14 -5.30
C SER A 325 -21.00 10.91 -3.79
N LEU A 326 -19.75 10.90 -3.34
CA LEU A 326 -19.40 10.83 -1.91
C LEU A 326 -19.79 12.11 -1.18
N ALA A 327 -19.45 13.28 -1.71
CA ALA A 327 -19.82 14.56 -1.13
C ALA A 327 -21.35 14.71 -1.01
N ARG A 328 -22.09 14.32 -2.05
CA ARG A 328 -23.56 14.28 -2.04
C ARG A 328 -24.10 13.36 -0.94
N ARG A 329 -23.53 12.17 -0.76
CA ARG A 329 -23.92 11.24 0.31
C ARG A 329 -23.61 11.80 1.70
N ALA A 330 -22.48 12.48 1.87
CA ALA A 330 -22.12 13.13 3.14
C ALA A 330 -23.06 14.29 3.48
N ALA A 331 -23.47 15.08 2.48
CA ALA A 331 -24.46 16.15 2.63
C ALA A 331 -25.88 15.62 2.90
N ALA A 332 -26.20 14.41 2.45
CA ALA A 332 -27.48 13.73 2.69
C ALA A 332 -27.43 12.74 3.88
N ALA A 333 -26.46 12.88 4.78
CA ALA A 333 -26.31 11.97 5.92
C ALA A 333 -27.56 11.99 6.83
N PRO A 334 -27.95 10.86 7.44
CA PRO A 334 -29.15 10.79 8.29
C PRO A 334 -29.07 11.69 9.53
N ASN A 335 -27.85 12.02 9.97
CA ASN A 335 -27.63 12.97 11.05
C ASN A 335 -27.67 14.40 10.50
N ARG A 336 -28.77 15.11 10.79
CA ARG A 336 -29.01 16.49 10.32
C ARG A 336 -27.89 17.47 10.70
N ALA A 337 -27.45 17.49 11.96
CA ALA A 337 -26.39 18.41 12.40
C ALA A 337 -25.08 18.18 11.66
N ARG A 338 -24.77 16.91 11.38
CA ARG A 338 -23.59 16.49 10.62
C ARG A 338 -23.70 16.89 9.15
N ALA A 339 -24.85 16.66 8.52
CA ALA A 339 -25.16 17.07 7.16
C ALA A 339 -25.05 18.59 6.98
N GLU A 340 -25.61 19.36 7.92
CA GLU A 340 -25.52 20.83 7.96
C GLU A 340 -24.06 21.30 8.11
N THR A 341 -23.29 20.69 9.01
CA THR A 341 -21.86 21.00 9.20
C THR A 341 -21.05 20.73 7.94
N PHE A 342 -21.24 19.56 7.31
CA PHE A 342 -20.55 19.20 6.08
C PHE A 342 -20.93 20.17 4.95
N THR A 343 -22.22 20.43 4.78
CA THR A 343 -22.72 21.31 3.70
C THR A 343 -22.21 22.73 3.86
N ALA A 344 -22.25 23.29 5.08
CA ALA A 344 -21.73 24.63 5.36
C ALA A 344 -20.23 24.72 5.05
N ALA A 345 -19.43 23.72 5.46
CA ALA A 345 -18.00 23.69 5.17
C ALA A 345 -17.71 23.50 3.67
N PHE A 346 -18.47 22.64 2.99
CA PHE A 346 -18.34 22.41 1.55
C PHE A 346 -18.63 23.67 0.74
N LEU A 347 -19.69 24.41 1.10
CA LEU A 347 -20.02 25.70 0.47
C LEU A 347 -18.97 26.77 0.79
N ALA A 348 -18.52 26.86 2.04
CA ALA A 348 -17.50 27.83 2.45
C ALA A 348 -16.14 27.61 1.74
N ALA A 349 -15.82 26.37 1.36
CA ALA A 349 -14.62 26.04 0.59
C ALA A 349 -14.76 26.31 -0.93
N GLY A 350 -15.91 26.82 -1.40
CA GLY A 350 -16.17 27.07 -2.82
C GLY A 350 -16.68 25.86 -3.60
N GLY A 351 -17.23 24.86 -2.90
CA GLY A 351 -17.67 23.61 -3.53
C GLY A 351 -18.78 23.79 -4.58
N ALA A 352 -19.62 24.82 -4.47
CA ALA A 352 -20.68 25.08 -5.44
C ALA A 352 -20.11 25.55 -6.79
N GLU A 353 -19.13 26.45 -6.75
CA GLU A 353 -18.42 26.99 -7.91
C GLU A 353 -17.67 25.88 -8.65
N ILE A 354 -16.97 25.01 -7.91
CA ILE A 354 -16.26 23.86 -8.47
C ILE A 354 -17.23 22.88 -9.15
N VAL A 355 -18.36 22.55 -8.50
CA VAL A 355 -19.37 21.66 -9.10
C VAL A 355 -19.94 22.26 -10.39
N LEU A 356 -20.26 23.55 -10.40
CA LEU A 356 -20.74 24.23 -11.61
C LEU A 356 -19.69 24.25 -12.73
N ALA A 357 -18.41 24.45 -12.38
CA ALA A 357 -17.30 24.39 -13.33
C ALA A 357 -17.17 22.98 -13.95
N LEU A 358 -17.24 21.92 -13.14
CA LEU A 358 -17.21 20.53 -13.60
C LEU A 358 -18.39 20.19 -14.51
N VAL A 359 -19.61 20.60 -14.15
CA VAL A 359 -20.81 20.40 -14.98
C VAL A 359 -20.68 21.15 -16.31
N ARG A 360 -20.17 22.39 -16.28
CA ARG A 360 -19.92 23.18 -17.48
C ARG A 360 -18.86 22.53 -18.38
N ALA A 361 -17.76 22.02 -17.81
CA ALA A 361 -16.73 21.31 -18.56
C ALA A 361 -17.29 20.05 -19.23
N ALA A 362 -18.10 19.26 -18.50
CA ALA A 362 -18.76 18.08 -19.03
C ALA A 362 -19.76 18.41 -20.16
N ALA A 363 -20.54 19.48 -20.01
CA ALA A 363 -21.50 19.93 -21.03
C ALA A 363 -20.82 20.45 -22.31
N LEU A 364 -19.61 21.00 -22.20
CA LEU A 364 -18.84 21.53 -23.32
C LEU A 364 -17.97 20.46 -24.01
N GLY A 365 -18.00 19.20 -23.56
CA GLY A 365 -17.21 18.12 -24.15
C GLY A 365 -15.69 18.29 -24.01
N ALA A 366 -15.22 19.22 -23.18
CA ALA A 366 -13.81 19.48 -22.98
C ALA A 366 -13.26 18.53 -21.92
N THR A 367 -12.70 17.41 -22.37
CA THR A 367 -11.77 16.60 -21.58
C THR A 367 -10.53 17.43 -21.27
N THR A 368 -10.31 17.80 -20.00
CA THR A 368 -9.06 18.41 -19.51
C THR A 368 -8.07 17.37 -19.06
#